data_AF-A0A940ULN1-F1
#
_entry.id   AF-A0A940ULN1-F1
#
_cell.length_a   1.000
_cell.length_b   1.000
_cell.length_c   1.000
_cell.angle_alpha   90.00
_cell.angle_beta   90.00
_cell.angle_gamma   90.00
#
_symmetry.space_group_name_H-M   'P 1'
#
loop_
_entity.id
_entity.type
_entity.pdbx_description
1 polymer ?
#
loop_
_entity_poly.entity_id
_entity_poly.type
_entity_poly.pdbx_seq_one_letter_code
_entity_poly.pdbx_strand_id
1 'polypeptide(L)'
;DIVGSINNHRADGVGNQLTATSGFAEDGLVIAIDSSDTGGLGTITISSGIADRLPTSLGTYTATTTGILDSKESSMQDSIDTLQAQIDRIEERLTEKEESLRLKFARLETLLGQYNTTSDYLSSQLANLAKITSTSK
;
A
#
# COMPACT_ATOMS: atom_id res chain seq x y z
N ASP A 1 0.89 61.13 0.12
CA ASP A 1 0.69 59.72 -0.22
C ASP A 1 -0.61 59.59 -1.00
N ILE A 2 -0.69 58.65 -1.94
CA ILE A 2 -1.91 58.45 -2.72
C ILE A 2 -2.92 57.59 -1.94
N VAL A 3 -4.20 57.86 -2.11
CA VAL A 3 -5.28 57.08 -1.49
C VAL A 3 -6.20 56.62 -2.60
N GLY A 4 -6.43 55.31 -2.69
CA GLY A 4 -7.22 54.75 -3.77
C GLY A 4 -7.74 53.36 -3.45
N SER A 5 -8.44 52.79 -4.43
CA SER A 5 -9.00 51.45 -4.38
C SER A 5 -8.62 50.68 -5.64
N ILE A 6 -8.28 49.40 -5.48
CA ILE A 6 -8.11 48.45 -6.57
C ILE A 6 -9.31 47.50 -6.50
N ASN A 7 -10.00 47.28 -7.62
CA ASN A 7 -11.14 46.36 -7.69
C ASN A 7 -12.22 46.61 -6.59
N ASN A 8 -12.45 47.89 -6.25
CA ASN A 8 -13.37 48.34 -5.20
C ASN A 8 -12.97 47.96 -3.75
N HIS A 9 -11.79 47.38 -3.55
CA HIS A 9 -11.15 47.19 -2.24
C HIS A 9 -10.15 48.31 -1.98
N ARG A 10 -10.00 48.70 -0.71
CA ARG A 10 -9.03 49.73 -0.30
C ARG A 10 -7.62 49.24 -0.67
N ALA A 11 -6.79 50.14 -1.18
CA ALA A 11 -5.38 49.87 -1.49
C ALA A 11 -4.49 50.74 -0.60
N ASP A 12 -3.30 50.22 -0.28
CA ASP A 12 -2.29 50.93 0.49
C ASP A 12 -1.42 51.74 -0.46
N GLY A 13 -1.44 53.07 -0.30
CA GLY A 13 -0.60 53.96 -1.10
C GLY A 13 0.73 54.23 -0.42
N VAL A 14 1.81 54.11 -1.18
CA VAL A 14 3.16 54.58 -0.80
C VAL A 14 3.77 55.35 -1.98
N GLY A 15 3.87 56.67 -1.84
CA GLY A 15 4.37 57.56 -2.89
C GLY A 15 3.36 57.68 -4.03
N ASN A 16 3.75 57.22 -5.23
CA ASN A 16 2.88 57.11 -6.41
C ASN A 16 2.41 55.66 -6.67
N GLN A 17 2.63 54.73 -5.74
CA GLN A 17 2.25 53.32 -5.90
C GLN A 17 1.05 52.96 -5.02
N LEU A 18 0.05 52.29 -5.59
CA LEU A 18 -1.01 51.60 -4.85
C LEU A 18 -0.70 50.11 -4.83
N THR A 19 -0.64 49.54 -3.63
CA THR A 19 -0.53 48.11 -3.40
C THR A 19 -1.89 47.57 -2.96
N ALA A 20 -2.33 46.50 -3.60
CA ALA A 20 -3.57 45.82 -3.22
C ALA A 20 -3.46 45.23 -1.80
N THR A 21 -4.56 45.33 -1.05
CA THR A 21 -4.64 44.68 0.26
C THR A 21 -4.68 43.16 0.11
N SER A 22 -4.00 42.46 1.03
CA SER A 22 -3.95 41.00 1.01
C SER A 22 -5.30 40.34 1.31
N GLY A 23 -5.48 39.12 0.80
CA GLY A 23 -6.73 38.35 0.98
C GLY A 23 -7.81 38.56 -0.10
N PHE A 24 -7.51 39.30 -1.18
CA PHE A 24 -8.36 39.45 -2.36
C PHE A 24 -7.69 38.88 -3.62
N ALA A 25 -8.42 38.82 -4.74
CA ALA A 25 -7.89 38.26 -6.00
C ALA A 25 -6.72 39.07 -6.57
N GLU A 26 -6.64 40.36 -6.22
CA GLU A 26 -5.58 41.29 -6.56
C GLU A 26 -4.38 41.26 -5.58
N ASP A 27 -4.31 40.33 -4.62
CA ASP A 27 -3.21 40.25 -3.65
C ASP A 27 -1.83 40.18 -4.35
N GLY A 28 -0.90 41.02 -3.89
CA GLY A 28 0.42 41.18 -4.51
C GLY A 28 0.48 42.10 -5.73
N LEU A 29 -0.65 42.67 -6.19
CA LEU A 29 -0.66 43.65 -7.28
C LEU A 29 -0.18 45.02 -6.80
N VAL A 30 0.77 45.61 -7.54
CA VAL A 30 1.26 46.98 -7.33
C VAL A 30 1.08 47.79 -8.61
N ILE A 31 0.48 48.97 -8.50
CA ILE A 31 0.20 49.87 -9.63
C ILE A 31 0.84 51.23 -9.34
N ALA A 32 1.71 51.71 -10.23
CA ALA A 32 2.20 53.08 -10.19
C ALA A 32 1.22 54.01 -10.93
N ILE A 33 0.90 55.14 -10.32
CA ILE A 33 -0.01 56.17 -10.84
C ILE A 33 0.79 57.44 -11.09
N ASP A 34 0.98 57.78 -12.36
CA ASP A 34 1.69 59.00 -12.77
C ASP A 34 0.75 60.16 -13.14
N SER A 35 -0.56 59.99 -12.96
CA SER A 35 -1.56 61.04 -13.21
C SER A 35 -1.96 61.79 -11.93
N SER A 36 -2.26 63.09 -12.07
CA SER A 36 -2.83 63.93 -11.02
C SER A 36 -4.37 63.92 -11.01
N ASP A 37 -4.98 63.15 -11.90
CA ASP A 37 -6.43 63.10 -12.08
C ASP A 37 -7.11 62.29 -10.99
N THR A 38 -8.27 62.75 -10.55
CA THR A 38 -9.11 62.05 -9.57
C THR A 38 -10.30 61.42 -10.27
N GLY A 39 -10.50 60.11 -10.08
CA GLY A 39 -11.55 59.34 -10.73
C GLY A 39 -11.13 57.92 -11.09
N GLY A 40 -11.92 57.24 -11.92
CA GLY A 40 -11.57 55.92 -12.44
C GLY A 40 -10.38 55.99 -13.38
N LEU A 41 -9.24 55.41 -12.98
CA LEU A 41 -7.97 55.43 -13.72
C LEU A 41 -7.88 54.36 -14.83
N GLY A 42 -8.97 53.64 -15.07
CA GLY A 42 -9.09 52.59 -16.09
C GLY A 42 -9.26 51.20 -15.50
N THR A 43 -9.34 50.22 -16.40
CA THR A 43 -9.51 48.80 -16.07
C THR A 43 -8.27 48.03 -16.52
N ILE A 44 -7.67 47.26 -15.61
CA ILE A 44 -6.55 46.37 -15.89
C ILE A 44 -7.08 44.93 -15.85
N THR A 45 -6.89 44.20 -16.94
CA THR A 45 -7.22 42.76 -17.00
C THR A 45 -5.95 41.96 -16.79
N ILE A 46 -5.87 41.23 -15.68
CA ILE A 46 -4.77 40.33 -15.38
C ILE A 46 -5.23 38.91 -15.68
N SER A 47 -4.46 38.18 -16.49
CA SER A 47 -4.68 36.76 -16.75
C SER A 47 -3.63 35.93 -16.02
N SER A 48 -4.05 35.05 -15.12
CA SER A 48 -3.18 34.02 -14.53
C SER A 48 -2.56 33.16 -15.62
N GLY A 49 -1.23 33.25 -15.74
CA GLY A 49 -0.44 32.54 -16.75
C GLY A 49 -0.13 31.09 -16.39
N ILE A 50 0.75 30.48 -17.18
CA ILE A 50 1.23 29.10 -17.02
C ILE A 50 1.89 28.88 -15.64
N ALA A 51 2.43 29.94 -15.04
CA ALA A 51 3.06 29.94 -13.72
C ALA A 51 2.11 29.53 -12.57
N ASP A 52 0.82 29.86 -12.64
CA ASP A 52 -0.17 29.46 -11.63
C ASP A 52 -0.71 28.05 -11.87
N ARG A 53 -0.74 27.61 -13.13
CA ARG A 53 -1.32 26.31 -13.53
C ARG A 53 -0.39 25.14 -13.27
N LEU A 54 0.93 25.33 -13.42
CA LEU A 54 1.92 24.27 -13.21
C LEU A 54 1.94 23.72 -11.77
N PRO A 55 2.07 24.55 -10.72
CA PRO A 55 2.10 24.05 -9.35
C PRO A 55 0.76 23.45 -8.91
N THR A 56 -0.36 23.98 -9.43
CA THR A 56 -1.70 23.43 -9.17
C THR A 56 -1.83 22.01 -9.72
N SER A 57 -1.40 21.78 -10.97
CA SER A 57 -1.40 20.43 -11.57
C SER A 57 -0.44 19.48 -10.87
N LEU A 58 0.80 19.92 -10.58
CA LEU A 58 1.77 19.09 -9.86
C LEU A 58 1.26 18.71 -8.46
N GLY A 59 0.61 19.65 -7.76
CA GLY A 59 -0.02 19.41 -6.48
C GLY A 59 -1.10 18.33 -6.52
N THR A 60 -1.86 18.18 -7.61
CA THR A 60 -2.85 17.09 -7.73
C THR A 60 -2.21 15.70 -7.86
N TYR A 61 -1.00 15.60 -8.46
CA TYR A 61 -0.29 14.33 -8.60
C TYR A 61 0.53 13.97 -7.36
N THR A 62 1.07 14.97 -6.66
CA THR A 62 1.92 14.80 -5.47
C THR A 62 1.19 15.00 -4.15
N ALA A 63 -0.12 15.30 -4.20
CA ALA A 63 -0.96 15.39 -3.01
C ALA A 63 -0.81 14.12 -2.17
N THR A 64 -0.38 14.28 -0.93
CA THR A 64 0.06 13.21 -0.03
C THR A 64 -1.08 12.29 0.43
N THR A 65 -2.33 12.58 0.05
CA THR A 65 -3.53 11.83 0.49
C THR A 65 -4.51 11.51 -0.63
N THR A 66 -4.40 12.19 -1.78
CA THR A 66 -5.29 11.99 -2.95
C THR A 66 -4.53 11.89 -4.26
N GLY A 67 -3.20 11.94 -4.21
CA GLY A 67 -2.34 11.82 -5.36
C GLY A 67 -2.38 10.40 -5.92
N ILE A 68 -2.37 10.30 -7.24
CA ILE A 68 -2.40 9.00 -7.95
C ILE A 68 -1.25 8.10 -7.51
N LEU A 69 -0.10 8.67 -7.13
CA LEU A 69 1.06 7.92 -6.67
C LEU A 69 0.82 7.24 -5.32
N ASP A 70 0.27 7.98 -4.35
CA ASP A 70 -0.06 7.46 -3.01
C ASP A 70 -1.12 6.36 -3.10
N SER A 71 -2.15 6.54 -3.93
CA SER A 71 -3.17 5.51 -4.15
C SER A 71 -2.60 4.20 -4.73
N LYS A 72 -1.56 4.31 -5.57
CA LYS A 72 -0.90 3.16 -6.18
C LYS A 72 0.03 2.47 -5.20
N GLU A 73 0.71 3.23 -4.35
CA GLU A 73 1.52 2.72 -3.25
C GLU A 73 0.64 1.95 -2.25
N SER A 74 -0.49 2.52 -1.81
CA SER A 74 -1.46 1.84 -0.94
C SER A 74 -1.97 0.54 -1.57
N SER A 75 -2.33 0.56 -2.86
CA SER A 75 -2.81 -0.64 -3.56
C SER A 75 -1.73 -1.74 -3.65
N MET A 76 -0.46 -1.35 -3.80
CA MET A 76 0.66 -2.29 -3.77
C MET A 76 0.86 -2.86 -2.36
N GLN A 77 0.76 -2.04 -1.32
CA GLN A 77 0.86 -2.49 0.06
C GLN A 77 -0.26 -3.49 0.41
N ASP A 78 -1.51 -3.20 0.03
CA ASP A 78 -2.65 -4.11 0.22
C ASP A 78 -2.43 -5.46 -0.49
N SER A 79 -1.81 -5.42 -1.67
CA SER A 79 -1.45 -6.62 -2.42
C SER A 79 -0.36 -7.43 -1.71
N ILE A 80 0.64 -6.77 -1.14
CA ILE A 80 1.70 -7.40 -0.35
C ILE A 80 1.10 -8.06 0.89
N ASP A 81 0.26 -7.36 1.63
CA ASP A 81 -0.37 -7.88 2.86
C ASP A 81 -1.26 -9.09 2.56
N THR A 82 -1.99 -9.05 1.44
CA THR A 82 -2.81 -10.16 0.97
C THR A 82 -1.98 -11.38 0.57
N LEU A 83 -0.79 -11.17 -0.02
CA LEU A 83 0.14 -12.25 -0.34
C LEU A 83 0.77 -12.84 0.92
N GLN A 84 1.15 -12.01 1.89
CA GLN A 84 1.69 -12.49 3.16
C GLN A 84 0.68 -13.37 3.90
N ALA A 85 -0.58 -12.93 3.99
CA ALA A 85 -1.65 -13.72 4.61
C ALA A 85 -1.98 -15.03 3.88
N GLN A 86 -1.62 -15.15 2.59
CA GLN A 86 -1.72 -16.42 1.85
C GLN A 86 -0.53 -17.33 2.13
N ILE A 87 0.67 -16.77 2.22
CA ILE A 87 1.89 -17.50 2.57
C ILE A 87 1.71 -18.14 3.95
N ASP A 88 1.31 -17.35 4.96
CA ASP A 88 1.14 -17.84 6.33
C ASP A 88 0.15 -19.02 6.40
N ARG A 89 -0.97 -18.94 5.66
CA ARG A 89 -1.95 -20.02 5.57
C ARG A 89 -1.42 -21.26 4.86
N ILE A 90 -0.53 -21.11 3.89
CA ILE A 90 0.10 -22.24 3.21
C ILE A 90 1.13 -22.90 4.12
N GLU A 91 1.92 -22.12 4.86
CA GLU A 91 2.89 -22.60 5.82
C GLU A 91 2.22 -23.41 6.94
N GLU A 92 1.13 -22.91 7.52
CA GLU A 92 0.35 -23.64 8.53
C GLU A 92 -0.12 -25.00 7.99
N ARG A 93 -0.73 -25.01 6.80
CA ARG A 93 -1.17 -26.26 6.15
C ARG A 93 -0.02 -27.20 5.81
N LEU A 94 1.17 -26.67 5.51
CA LEU A 94 2.36 -27.47 5.24
C LEU A 94 2.84 -28.15 6.53
N THR A 95 2.90 -27.41 7.63
CA THR A 95 3.26 -27.95 8.95
C THR A 95 2.30 -29.04 9.40
N GLU A 96 0.99 -28.83 9.28
CA GLU A 96 -0.02 -29.84 9.60
C GLU A 96 0.14 -31.11 8.74
N LYS A 97 0.40 -30.94 7.44
CA LYS A 97 0.65 -32.07 6.54
C LYS A 97 1.92 -32.82 6.90
N GLU A 98 2.99 -32.12 7.23
CA GLU A 98 4.24 -32.72 7.64
C GLU A 98 4.07 -33.55 8.91
N GLU A 99 3.38 -33.01 9.92
CA GLU A 99 3.07 -33.73 11.15
C GLU A 99 2.22 -34.97 10.88
N SER A 100 1.17 -34.83 10.06
CA SER A 100 0.31 -35.96 9.66
C SER A 100 1.10 -37.05 8.94
N LEU A 101 2.01 -36.68 8.05
CA LEU A 101 2.86 -37.61 7.31
C LEU A 101 3.87 -38.31 8.23
N ARG A 102 4.51 -37.58 9.15
CA ARG A 102 5.40 -38.17 10.16
C ARG A 102 4.67 -39.17 11.04
N LEU A 103 3.45 -38.84 11.50
CA LEU A 103 2.63 -39.74 12.29
C LEU A 103 2.22 -40.99 11.51
N LYS A 104 1.82 -40.84 10.25
CA LYS A 104 1.51 -41.98 9.37
C LYS A 104 2.74 -42.87 9.17
N PHE A 105 3.91 -42.28 8.96
CA PHE A 105 5.15 -43.02 8.81
C PHE A 105 5.50 -43.82 10.08
N ALA A 106 5.46 -43.20 11.26
CA ALA A 106 5.70 -43.90 12.52
C ALA A 106 4.72 -45.06 12.78
N ARG A 107 3.45 -44.90 12.41
CA ARG A 107 2.45 -45.98 12.47
C ARG A 107 2.76 -47.12 11.50
N LEU A 108 3.20 -46.79 10.28
CA LEU A 108 3.61 -47.78 9.29
C LEU A 108 4.84 -48.57 9.75
N GLU A 109 5.83 -47.91 10.36
CA GLU A 109 6.99 -48.59 10.95
C GLU A 109 6.58 -49.55 12.06
N THR A 110 5.67 -49.13 12.94
CA THR A 110 5.15 -49.99 14.02
C THR A 110 4.40 -51.20 13.45
N LEU A 111 3.55 -50.97 12.44
CA LEU A 111 2.78 -52.04 11.79
C LEU A 111 3.71 -53.03 11.06
N LEU A 112 4.74 -52.54 10.38
CA LEU A 112 5.76 -53.38 9.74
C LEU A 112 6.51 -54.21 10.78
N GLY A 113 6.86 -53.64 11.93
CA GLY A 113 7.44 -54.36 13.05
C GLY A 113 6.53 -55.51 13.52
N GLN A 114 5.23 -55.23 13.71
CA GLN A 114 4.25 -56.24 14.09
C GLN A 114 4.09 -57.35 13.04
N TYR A 115 4.09 -57.01 11.75
CA TYR A 115 4.01 -57.99 10.67
C TYR A 115 5.25 -58.86 10.58
N ASN A 116 6.46 -58.32 10.80
CA ASN A 116 7.67 -59.12 10.89
C ASN A 116 7.58 -60.12 12.05
N THR A 117 7.19 -59.67 13.25
CA THR A 117 6.98 -60.58 14.40
C THR A 117 5.92 -61.65 14.10
N THR A 118 4.84 -61.29 13.42
CA THR A 118 3.79 -62.24 13.03
C THR A 118 4.30 -63.26 12.01
N SER A 119 5.10 -62.82 11.03
CA SER A 119 5.72 -63.68 10.02
C SER A 119 6.70 -64.66 10.64
N ASP A 120 7.54 -64.20 11.58
CA ASP A 120 8.49 -65.04 12.32
C ASP A 120 7.77 -66.08 13.18
N TYR A 121 6.68 -65.69 13.83
CA TYR A 121 5.83 -66.61 14.60
C TYR A 121 5.19 -67.68 13.71
N LEU A 122 4.56 -67.30 12.59
CA LEU A 122 3.97 -68.24 11.65
C LEU A 122 5.00 -69.19 11.05
N SER A 123 6.18 -68.68 10.70
CA SER A 123 7.30 -69.49 10.19
C SER A 123 7.77 -70.51 11.22
N SER A 124 7.88 -70.10 12.49
CA SER A 124 8.25 -70.98 13.60
C SER A 124 7.21 -72.08 13.83
N GLN A 125 5.92 -71.74 13.78
CA GLN A 125 4.84 -72.73 13.91
C GLN A 125 4.81 -73.71 12.75
N LEU A 126 5.02 -73.24 11.52
CA LEU A 126 5.11 -74.11 10.35
C LEU A 126 6.30 -75.08 10.44
N ALA A 127 7.47 -74.59 10.88
CA ALA A 127 8.65 -75.42 11.09
C ALA A 127 8.43 -76.50 12.17
N ASN A 128 7.73 -76.16 13.26
CA ASN A 128 7.37 -77.11 14.32
C ASN A 128 6.39 -78.18 13.82
N LEU A 129 5.39 -77.80 13.02
CA LEU A 129 4.48 -78.76 12.37
C LEU A 129 5.23 -79.72 11.44
N ALA A 130 6.16 -79.19 10.63
CA ALA A 130 7.00 -80.02 9.75
C ALA A 130 7.83 -81.04 10.56
N LYS A 131 8.43 -80.62 11.68
CA LYS A 131 9.17 -81.53 12.58
C LYS A 131 8.28 -82.64 13.15
N ILE A 132 7.10 -82.31 13.68
CA ILE A 132 6.15 -83.30 14.23
C ILE A 132 5.77 -84.35 13.17
N THR A 133 5.49 -83.91 11.93
CA THR A 133 5.15 -84.85 10.85
C THR A 133 6.32 -85.72 10.39
N SER A 134 7.56 -85.25 10.54
CA SER A 134 8.76 -86.02 10.19
C SER A 134 9.17 -87.05 11.26
N THR A 135 8.84 -86.80 12.54
CA THR A 135 9.12 -87.71 13.67
C THR A 135 8.04 -88.79 13.83
N SER A 136 6.87 -88.62 13.20
CA SER A 136 5.75 -89.59 13.24
C SER A 136 5.86 -90.72 12.19
N LYS A 137 7.00 -90.90 11.52
CA LYS A 137 7.27 -92.00 10.58
C LYS A 137 8.42 -92.87 11.05
#